data_AF-A0A1H6F1Q8-F1
#
_entry.id   AF-A0A1H6F1Q8-F1
#
_cell.length_a   1.000
_cell.length_b   1.000
_cell.length_c   1.000
_cell.angle_alpha   90.00
_cell.angle_beta   90.00
_cell.angle_gamma   90.00
#
_symmetry.space_group_name_H-M   'P 1'
#
loop_
_entity.id
_entity.type
_entity.pdbx_description
1 polymer ?
#
loop_
_entity_poly.entity_id
_entity_poly.type
_entity_poly.pdbx_seq_one_letter_code
_entity_poly.pdbx_strand_id
1 'polypeptide(L)'
;KRTRGAEVSTATLGFKPKAMATLDYNTLLVTEDNSGGKLYRVDIISNRDTVTFQPPILLGTGYTHELLAYDGKSHLYGIANGVLRRYNLTKTKPILADITGNTLIGSGFALKTLTTTGPDWILGTTTAGQLISYKINGADSWQRYQLRDATWQVFDHLISPGGGVYYGHRPEGSLHGYVDANPYDGRDDDLSGQGAIDPDGWTQTLLSAQPGTVT
;
A
#
# COMPACT_ATOMS: atom_id res chain seq x y z
N LYS A 1 -14.72 -1.12 -15.97
CA LYS A 1 -16.07 -1.16 -15.33
C LYS A 1 -16.06 -2.17 -14.20
N ARG A 2 -16.42 -1.76 -12.98
CA ARG A 2 -16.62 -2.69 -11.85
C ARG A 2 -17.56 -3.82 -12.23
N THR A 3 -17.13 -5.05 -11.97
CA THR A 3 -17.97 -6.25 -12.13
C THR A 3 -18.90 -6.46 -10.93
N ARG A 4 -18.57 -5.83 -9.79
CA ARG A 4 -19.35 -5.83 -8.55
C ARG A 4 -19.12 -4.53 -7.77
N GLY A 5 -20.15 -4.05 -7.08
CA GLY A 5 -20.06 -2.89 -6.19
C GLY A 5 -19.29 -3.18 -4.90
N ALA A 6 -19.01 -2.14 -4.12
CA ALA A 6 -18.41 -2.29 -2.80
C ALA A 6 -19.41 -2.91 -1.83
N GLU A 7 -18.96 -3.87 -1.04
CA GLU A 7 -19.71 -4.44 0.08
C GLU A 7 -19.14 -3.93 1.39
N VAL A 8 -20.03 -3.67 2.36
CA VAL A 8 -19.66 -3.15 3.67
C VAL A 8 -19.95 -4.21 4.71
N SER A 9 -18.96 -4.52 5.55
CA SER A 9 -19.19 -5.40 6.69
C SER A 9 -20.06 -4.72 7.73
N THR A 10 -20.96 -5.47 8.36
CA THR A 10 -21.70 -4.99 9.54
C THR A 10 -20.83 -4.98 10.79
N ALA A 11 -19.74 -5.77 10.80
CA ALA A 11 -18.72 -5.71 11.84
C ALA A 11 -17.83 -4.48 11.63
N THR A 12 -17.41 -3.85 12.72
CA THR A 12 -16.45 -2.74 12.69
C THR A 12 -15.07 -3.20 13.16
N LEU A 13 -14.03 -2.49 12.75
CA LEU A 13 -12.65 -2.75 13.21
C LEU A 13 -12.49 -2.49 14.72
N GLY A 14 -13.37 -1.70 15.33
CA GLY A 14 -13.26 -1.29 16.74
C GLY A 14 -12.19 -0.22 17.01
N PHE A 15 -11.53 0.29 15.98
CA PHE A 15 -10.54 1.38 16.05
C PHE A 15 -10.55 2.19 14.75
N LYS A 16 -9.96 3.40 14.77
CA LYS A 16 -9.78 4.21 13.57
C LYS A 16 -8.51 3.76 12.83
N PRO A 17 -8.60 3.26 11.59
CA PRO A 17 -7.41 2.84 10.85
C PRO A 17 -6.62 4.06 10.32
N LYS A 18 -5.29 3.94 10.29
CA LYS A 18 -4.36 4.98 9.79
C LYS A 18 -3.70 4.59 8.46
N ALA A 19 -3.21 3.36 8.37
CA ALA A 19 -2.61 2.79 7.16
C ALA A 19 -2.99 1.31 7.01
N MET A 20 -2.90 0.76 5.80
CA MET A 20 -3.28 -0.62 5.51
C MET A 20 -2.38 -1.25 4.44
N ALA A 21 -2.06 -2.54 4.60
CA ALA A 21 -1.44 -3.37 3.58
C ALA A 21 -2.20 -4.69 3.44
N THR A 22 -2.47 -5.09 2.19
CA THR A 22 -3.04 -6.41 1.87
C THR A 22 -1.90 -7.41 1.74
N LEU A 23 -1.89 -8.47 2.56
CA LEU A 23 -0.88 -9.53 2.45
C LEU A 23 -1.29 -10.60 1.45
N ASP A 24 -2.57 -10.98 1.47
CA ASP A 24 -3.17 -12.00 0.63
C ASP A 24 -4.70 -11.77 0.55
N TYR A 25 -5.41 -12.60 -0.22
CA TYR A 25 -6.85 -12.49 -0.49
C TYR A 25 -7.73 -12.41 0.77
N ASN A 26 -7.22 -12.87 1.92
CA ASN A 26 -7.95 -12.92 3.18
C ASN A 26 -7.23 -12.30 4.39
N THR A 27 -6.13 -11.58 4.19
CA THR A 27 -5.36 -11.03 5.33
C THR A 27 -4.92 -9.60 5.07
N LEU A 28 -5.30 -8.71 5.99
CA LEU A 28 -4.86 -7.33 6.00
C LEU A 28 -4.01 -7.06 7.24
N LEU A 29 -3.03 -6.16 7.11
CA LEU A 29 -2.38 -5.49 8.22
C LEU A 29 -2.84 -4.04 8.27
N VAL A 30 -3.21 -3.55 9.45
CA VAL A 30 -3.79 -2.22 9.64
C VAL A 30 -3.15 -1.54 10.84
N THR A 31 -2.69 -0.31 10.67
CA THR A 31 -2.25 0.53 11.81
C THR A 31 -3.41 1.31 12.39
N GLU A 32 -3.41 1.49 13.71
CA GLU A 32 -4.37 2.34 14.41
C GLU A 32 -3.91 3.81 14.42
N ASP A 33 -4.87 4.73 14.22
CA ASP A 33 -4.65 6.18 14.30
C ASP A 33 -4.62 6.64 15.76
N ASN A 34 -3.51 6.33 16.44
CA ASN A 34 -3.19 6.82 17.78
C ASN A 34 -1.68 7.10 17.94
N SER A 35 -1.31 7.86 18.97
CA SER A 35 0.08 8.26 19.20
C SER A 35 1.04 7.10 19.52
N GLY A 36 0.52 6.03 20.13
CA GLY A 36 1.31 4.84 20.47
C GLY A 36 1.57 3.90 19.30
N GLY A 37 0.79 4.00 18.22
CA GLY A 37 0.80 3.15 17.04
C GLY A 37 0.53 1.68 17.38
N LYS A 38 -0.56 1.10 16.89
CA LYS A 38 -0.80 -0.35 17.02
C LYS A 38 -0.91 -0.98 15.65
N LEU A 39 -0.41 -2.20 15.52
CA LEU A 39 -0.58 -3.02 14.31
C LEU A 39 -1.57 -4.15 14.60
N TYR A 40 -2.60 -4.24 13.77
CA TYR A 40 -3.60 -5.28 13.81
C TYR A 40 -3.54 -6.14 12.56
N ARG A 41 -3.81 -7.44 12.72
CA ARG A 41 -4.16 -8.35 11.63
C ARG A 41 -5.67 -8.44 11.52
N VAL A 42 -6.21 -8.34 10.31
CA VAL A 42 -7.63 -8.54 10.03
C VAL A 42 -7.77 -9.74 9.10
N ASP A 43 -8.42 -10.79 9.61
CA ASP A 43 -8.64 -12.05 8.88
C ASP A 43 -10.01 -12.02 8.22
N ILE A 44 -10.04 -11.87 6.91
CA ILE A 44 -11.28 -11.87 6.11
C ILE A 44 -11.78 -13.31 6.00
N ILE A 45 -13.07 -13.51 6.29
CA ILE A 45 -13.75 -14.81 6.21
C ILE A 45 -14.42 -14.94 4.84
N SER A 46 -15.10 -13.89 4.39
CA SER A 46 -15.78 -13.83 3.10
C SER A 46 -15.60 -12.45 2.48
N ASN A 47 -15.40 -12.42 1.16
CA ASN A 47 -15.34 -11.21 0.34
C ASN A 47 -16.14 -11.34 -0.97
N ARG A 48 -16.94 -12.42 -1.13
CA ARG A 48 -17.65 -12.74 -2.37
C ARG A 48 -19.02 -12.10 -2.47
N ASP A 49 -19.85 -12.26 -1.45
CA ASP A 49 -21.25 -11.79 -1.42
C ASP A 49 -21.46 -10.82 -0.26
N THR A 50 -20.90 -11.15 0.92
CA THR A 50 -20.79 -10.24 2.05
C THR A 50 -19.35 -10.17 2.51
N VAL A 51 -18.94 -9.00 3.01
CA VAL A 51 -17.62 -8.86 3.66
C VAL A 51 -17.78 -9.19 5.14
N THR A 52 -17.14 -10.25 5.57
CA THR A 52 -17.07 -10.63 7.01
C THR A 52 -15.63 -10.91 7.37
N PHE A 53 -15.26 -10.62 8.62
CA PHE A 53 -13.93 -10.83 9.14
C PHE A 53 -13.96 -11.21 10.62
N GLN A 54 -12.92 -11.89 11.09
CA GLN A 54 -12.73 -12.16 12.50
C GLN A 54 -12.39 -10.87 13.26
N PRO A 55 -12.73 -10.75 14.56
CA PRO A 55 -12.27 -9.64 15.38
C PRO A 55 -10.77 -9.35 15.17
N PRO A 56 -10.37 -8.09 14.88
CA PRO A 56 -8.97 -7.78 14.60
C PRO A 56 -8.03 -8.23 15.72
N ILE A 57 -6.91 -8.85 15.33
CA ILE A 57 -5.93 -9.40 16.26
C ILE A 57 -4.81 -8.38 16.42
N LEU A 58 -4.62 -7.88 17.65
CA LEU A 58 -3.47 -7.01 17.96
C LEU A 58 -2.18 -7.81 17.81
N LEU A 59 -1.32 -7.38 16.90
CA LEU A 59 0.02 -7.93 16.74
C LEU A 59 1.01 -7.22 17.65
N GLY A 60 0.96 -5.89 17.75
CA GLY A 60 1.89 -5.16 18.63
C GLY A 60 1.69 -3.66 18.65
N THR A 61 2.51 -2.99 19.47
CA THR A 61 2.53 -1.54 19.67
C THR A 61 3.80 -0.91 19.08
N GLY A 62 3.85 0.42 18.94
CA GLY A 62 4.97 1.15 18.34
C GLY A 62 4.93 1.22 16.80
N TYR A 63 3.86 0.72 16.17
CA TYR A 63 3.67 0.77 14.73
C TYR A 63 2.91 2.05 14.35
N THR A 64 3.63 3.17 14.31
CA THR A 64 3.09 4.52 14.09
C THR A 64 2.92 4.91 12.62
N HIS A 65 3.10 3.95 11.71
CA HIS A 65 3.12 4.16 10.27
C HIS A 65 1.82 4.78 9.75
N GLU A 66 2.01 5.76 8.88
CA GLU A 66 0.96 6.54 8.20
C GLU A 66 0.72 5.99 6.79
N LEU A 67 1.74 5.32 6.25
CA LEU A 67 1.68 4.59 5.00
C LEU A 67 2.25 3.19 5.25
N LEU A 68 1.62 2.17 4.65
CA LEU A 68 2.00 0.77 4.83
C LEU A 68 1.85 0.03 3.50
N ALA A 69 2.83 -0.78 3.11
CA ALA A 69 2.75 -1.60 1.90
C ALA A 69 3.56 -2.90 2.07
N TYR A 70 3.02 -4.01 1.55
CA TYR A 70 3.69 -5.30 1.53
C TYR A 70 4.15 -5.59 0.10
N ASP A 71 5.37 -6.10 -0.08
CA ASP A 71 5.95 -6.33 -1.42
C ASP A 71 5.51 -7.62 -2.10
N GLY A 72 4.67 -8.41 -1.44
CA GLY A 72 4.17 -9.68 -1.96
C GLY A 72 5.13 -10.85 -1.75
N LYS A 73 6.28 -10.66 -1.12
CA LYS A 73 7.28 -11.73 -0.98
C LYS A 73 7.87 -11.85 0.42
N SER A 74 8.46 -10.79 0.95
CA SER A 74 9.28 -10.88 2.16
C SER A 74 9.34 -9.64 3.00
N HIS A 75 8.86 -8.49 2.51
CA HIS A 75 9.04 -7.23 3.20
C HIS A 75 7.76 -6.41 3.32
N LEU A 76 7.54 -5.94 4.56
CA LEU A 76 6.56 -4.91 4.88
C LEU A 76 7.28 -3.58 5.04
N TYR A 77 6.78 -2.54 4.38
CA TYR A 77 7.31 -1.18 4.41
C TYR A 77 6.33 -0.27 5.14
N GLY A 78 6.86 0.57 6.03
CA GLY A 78 6.10 1.56 6.76
C GLY A 78 6.79 2.91 6.73
N ILE A 79 6.04 3.98 6.44
CA ILE A 79 6.53 5.36 6.53
C ILE A 79 5.82 6.07 7.69
N ALA A 80 6.61 6.71 8.55
CA ALA A 80 6.10 7.62 9.57
C ALA A 80 6.95 8.89 9.62
N ASN A 81 6.32 10.08 9.48
CA ASN A 81 7.03 11.37 9.51
C ASN A 81 8.25 11.41 8.57
N GLY A 82 8.11 10.85 7.37
CA GLY A 82 9.18 10.77 6.37
C GLY A 82 10.32 9.80 6.68
N VAL A 83 10.19 8.97 7.72
CA VAL A 83 11.11 7.88 8.05
C VAL A 83 10.58 6.56 7.49
N LEU A 84 11.35 5.90 6.63
CA LEU A 84 11.02 4.58 6.10
C LEU A 84 11.61 3.49 6.99
N ARG A 85 10.77 2.54 7.38
CA ARG A 85 11.16 1.28 8.02
C ARG A 85 10.76 0.10 7.15
N ARG A 86 11.59 -0.93 7.17
CA ARG A 86 11.32 -2.25 6.56
C ARG A 86 11.24 -3.29 7.66
N TYR A 87 10.34 -4.26 7.51
CA TYR A 87 10.23 -5.45 8.35
C TYR A 87 10.28 -6.69 7.47
N ASN A 88 10.86 -7.76 7.98
CA ASN A 88 10.78 -9.08 7.36
C ASN A 88 9.41 -9.70 7.69
N LEU A 89 8.70 -10.13 6.66
CA LEU A 89 7.39 -10.74 6.75
C LEU A 89 7.18 -11.68 5.56
N THR A 90 7.11 -12.99 5.82
CA THR A 90 6.90 -14.02 4.78
C THR A 90 5.62 -14.83 5.00
N LYS A 91 4.97 -14.66 6.16
CA LYS A 91 3.74 -15.36 6.51
C LYS A 91 2.54 -14.58 6.01
N THR A 92 1.61 -15.27 5.36
CA THR A 92 0.34 -14.68 4.91
C THR A 92 -0.59 -14.35 6.07
N LYS A 93 -0.52 -15.10 7.18
CA LYS A 93 -1.23 -14.84 8.45
C LYS A 93 -0.26 -14.69 9.62
N PRO A 94 0.49 -13.59 9.71
CA PRO A 94 1.55 -13.46 10.69
C PRO A 94 1.00 -13.35 12.12
N ILE A 95 1.74 -13.88 13.08
CA ILE A 95 1.72 -13.40 14.47
C ILE A 95 2.87 -12.41 14.69
N LEU A 96 2.94 -11.76 15.85
CA LEU A 96 4.01 -10.78 16.12
C LEU A 96 5.42 -11.32 15.89
N ALA A 97 5.68 -12.57 16.32
CA ALA A 97 6.99 -13.19 16.17
C ALA A 97 7.41 -13.42 14.70
N ASP A 98 6.47 -13.40 13.75
CA ASP A 98 6.75 -13.52 12.32
C ASP A 98 7.17 -12.18 11.69
N ILE A 99 6.88 -11.06 12.35
CA ILE A 99 7.24 -9.71 11.89
C ILE A 99 8.55 -9.32 12.57
N THR A 100 9.66 -9.48 11.86
CA THR A 100 11.00 -9.28 12.41
C THR A 100 11.76 -8.17 11.68
N GLY A 101 12.97 -7.86 12.14
CA GLY A 101 13.89 -7.01 11.37
C GLY A 101 13.40 -5.59 11.13
N ASN A 102 12.89 -4.91 12.18
CA ASN A 102 12.49 -3.49 12.19
C ASN A 102 13.67 -2.56 11.83
N THR A 103 13.99 -2.53 10.54
CA THR A 103 15.19 -1.91 9.99
C THR A 103 14.85 -0.49 9.58
N LEU A 104 15.58 0.49 10.12
CA LEU A 104 15.56 1.85 9.60
C LEU A 104 16.21 1.85 8.22
N ILE A 105 15.45 2.20 7.19
CA ILE A 105 15.96 2.33 5.82
C ILE A 105 16.56 3.72 5.60
N GLY A 106 15.91 4.75 6.15
CA GLY A 106 16.40 6.12 6.11
C GLY A 106 15.29 7.13 6.40
N SER A 107 15.62 8.40 6.24
CA SER A 107 14.72 9.55 6.43
C SER A 107 14.62 10.42 5.18
N GLY A 108 13.61 11.30 5.11
CA GLY A 108 13.40 12.22 3.99
C GLY A 108 12.46 11.68 2.90
N PHE A 109 11.76 10.57 3.18
CA PHE A 109 10.78 9.99 2.27
C PHE A 109 9.51 10.86 2.25
N ALA A 110 9.41 11.77 1.28
CA ALA A 110 8.32 12.75 1.16
C ALA A 110 7.07 12.21 0.42
N LEU A 111 6.82 10.90 0.53
CA LEU A 111 5.66 10.27 -0.10
C LEU A 111 4.37 10.57 0.67
N LYS A 112 3.28 10.83 -0.05
CA LYS A 112 1.92 10.92 0.51
C LYS A 112 1.06 9.68 0.23
N THR A 113 1.49 8.82 -0.70
CA THR A 113 0.93 7.49 -0.94
C THR A 113 2.06 6.47 -0.95
N LEU A 114 1.75 5.19 -0.71
CA LEU A 114 2.75 4.12 -0.75
C LEU A 114 2.13 2.84 -1.29
N THR A 115 2.81 2.24 -2.26
CA THR A 115 2.54 0.88 -2.75
C THR A 115 3.88 0.22 -3.10
N THR A 116 3.82 -1.03 -3.55
CA THR A 116 4.98 -1.78 -4.03
C THR A 116 4.72 -2.25 -5.46
N THR A 117 5.73 -2.16 -6.33
CA THR A 117 5.64 -2.72 -7.69
C THR A 117 6.11 -4.17 -7.74
N GLY A 118 6.93 -4.57 -6.76
CA GLY A 118 7.44 -5.91 -6.56
C GLY A 118 8.43 -5.95 -5.39
N PRO A 119 9.14 -7.08 -5.19
CA PRO A 119 10.11 -7.24 -4.12
C PRO A 119 11.14 -6.12 -4.10
N ASP A 120 11.31 -5.47 -2.95
CA ASP A 120 12.28 -4.38 -2.72
C ASP A 120 12.04 -3.09 -3.54
N TRP A 121 10.91 -2.98 -4.25
CA TRP A 121 10.53 -1.80 -5.00
C TRP A 121 9.26 -1.17 -4.46
N ILE A 122 9.39 0.07 -3.99
CA ILE A 122 8.26 0.88 -3.50
C ILE A 122 7.99 2.05 -4.45
N LEU A 123 6.73 2.46 -4.54
CA LEU A 123 6.26 3.52 -5.41
C LEU A 123 5.27 4.40 -4.64
N GLY A 124 5.27 5.70 -4.91
CA GLY A 124 4.30 6.61 -4.33
C GLY A 124 4.30 7.97 -5.00
N THR A 125 3.31 8.78 -4.64
CA THR A 125 3.20 10.17 -5.09
C THR A 125 3.66 11.13 -4.00
N THR A 126 4.08 12.33 -4.38
CA THR A 126 4.38 13.42 -3.44
C THR A 126 3.27 14.48 -3.47
N THR A 127 3.22 15.35 -2.46
CA THR A 127 2.31 16.51 -2.44
C THR A 127 2.59 17.49 -3.58
N ALA A 128 3.85 17.59 -4.02
CA ALA A 128 4.25 18.39 -5.18
C ALA A 128 3.83 17.78 -6.53
N GLY A 129 3.32 16.54 -6.52
CA GLY A 129 2.77 15.87 -7.69
C GLY A 129 3.72 14.98 -8.46
N GLN A 130 4.86 14.65 -7.86
CA GLN A 130 5.81 13.72 -8.47
C GLN A 130 5.32 12.28 -8.31
N LEU A 131 5.70 11.41 -9.24
CA LEU A 131 5.67 9.96 -9.07
C LEU A 131 7.09 9.47 -8.80
N ILE A 132 7.31 8.85 -7.65
CA ILE A 132 8.63 8.44 -7.19
C ILE A 132 8.66 6.93 -6.96
N SER A 133 9.64 6.28 -7.56
CA SER A 133 10.00 4.88 -7.31
C SER A 133 11.27 4.81 -6.47
N TYR A 134 11.35 3.84 -5.56
CA TYR A 134 12.58 3.55 -4.85
C TYR A 134 12.92 2.06 -4.93
N LYS A 135 14.20 1.77 -5.16
CA LYS A 135 14.77 0.46 -4.93
C LYS A 135 15.42 0.42 -3.55
N ILE A 136 14.97 -0.47 -2.68
CA ILE A 136 15.42 -0.58 -1.29
C ILE A 136 16.37 -1.76 -1.13
N ASN A 137 17.68 -1.50 -1.06
CA ASN A 137 18.67 -2.57 -0.87
C ASN A 137 18.90 -2.86 0.62
N GLY A 138 18.73 -1.87 1.50
CA GLY A 138 18.88 -2.03 2.95
C GLY A 138 18.97 -0.70 3.69
N ALA A 139 19.42 -0.75 4.95
CA ALA A 139 19.67 0.44 5.77
C ALA A 139 20.64 1.37 5.06
N ASP A 140 20.26 2.64 4.89
CA ASP A 140 21.01 3.70 4.19
C ASP A 140 21.48 3.32 2.78
N SER A 141 20.88 2.28 2.19
CA SER A 141 21.22 1.77 0.86
C SER A 141 19.95 1.65 0.04
N TRP A 142 19.64 2.73 -0.68
CA TRP A 142 18.47 2.82 -1.53
C TRP A 142 18.74 3.76 -2.70
N GLN A 143 17.97 3.59 -3.77
CA GLN A 143 18.01 4.44 -4.96
C GLN A 143 16.63 5.07 -5.15
N ARG A 144 16.61 6.37 -5.46
CA ARG A 144 15.39 7.12 -5.79
C ARG A 144 15.34 7.39 -7.28
N TYR A 145 14.19 7.12 -7.87
CA TYR A 145 13.88 7.40 -9.25
C TYR A 145 12.65 8.30 -9.31
N GLN A 146 12.75 9.39 -10.03
CA GLN A 146 11.62 10.29 -10.29
C GLN A 146 11.07 9.94 -11.65
N LEU A 147 9.95 9.22 -11.67
CA LEU A 147 9.32 8.79 -12.91
C LEU A 147 8.52 9.93 -13.52
N ARG A 148 7.90 10.79 -12.70
CA ARG A 148 7.18 11.98 -13.20
C ARG A 148 7.45 13.17 -12.32
N ASP A 149 7.54 14.34 -12.94
CA ASP A 149 7.87 15.60 -12.26
C ASP A 149 6.66 16.30 -11.64
N ALA A 150 5.45 16.05 -12.17
CA ALA A 150 4.21 16.71 -11.74
C ALA A 150 2.97 15.88 -12.14
N THR A 151 1.79 16.39 -11.76
CA THR A 151 0.41 15.92 -12.07
C THR A 151 -0.14 14.76 -11.25
N TRP A 152 0.70 14.07 -10.46
CA TRP A 152 0.26 12.95 -9.63
C TRP A 152 -0.28 13.36 -8.25
N GLN A 153 -0.30 14.65 -7.93
CA GLN A 153 -0.86 15.17 -6.67
C GLN A 153 -2.38 15.00 -6.59
N VAL A 154 -3.04 14.70 -7.71
CA VAL A 154 -4.49 14.49 -7.76
C VAL A 154 -4.94 13.20 -7.08
N PHE A 155 -4.01 12.27 -6.81
CA PHE A 155 -4.33 10.99 -6.19
C PHE A 155 -4.17 11.04 -4.67
N ASP A 156 -5.18 10.58 -3.94
CA ASP A 156 -5.14 10.36 -2.49
C ASP A 156 -4.70 8.93 -2.13
N HIS A 157 -4.89 7.97 -3.05
CA HIS A 157 -4.30 6.64 -3.00
C HIS A 157 -3.66 6.25 -4.33
N LEU A 158 -2.53 5.55 -4.23
CA LEU A 158 -1.91 4.85 -5.35
C LEU A 158 -1.72 3.40 -4.93
N ILE A 159 -2.22 2.47 -5.73
CA ILE A 159 -2.32 1.06 -5.37
C ILE A 159 -1.76 0.22 -6.53
N SER A 160 -1.02 -0.84 -6.23
CA SER A 160 -0.53 -1.77 -7.23
C SER A 160 -0.78 -3.23 -6.83
N PRO A 161 -1.33 -4.07 -7.73
CA PRO A 161 -1.30 -5.52 -7.60
C PRO A 161 0.05 -6.14 -7.99
N GLY A 162 1.08 -5.34 -8.33
CA GLY A 162 2.35 -5.79 -8.89
C GLY A 162 2.43 -5.63 -10.42
N GLY A 163 3.56 -6.05 -11.00
CA GLY A 163 3.74 -6.18 -12.45
C GLY A 163 3.63 -4.86 -13.22
N GLY A 164 3.92 -3.73 -12.57
CA GLY A 164 3.88 -2.40 -13.19
C GLY A 164 2.47 -1.84 -13.42
N VAL A 165 1.43 -2.51 -12.91
CA VAL A 165 0.05 -1.99 -12.97
C VAL A 165 -0.21 -1.11 -11.76
N TYR A 166 -0.71 0.10 -11.98
CA TYR A 166 -1.07 1.05 -10.92
C TYR A 166 -2.52 1.53 -11.07
N TYR A 167 -3.16 1.74 -9.93
CA TYR A 167 -4.46 2.39 -9.84
C TYR A 167 -4.36 3.63 -8.97
N GLY A 168 -4.62 4.79 -9.57
CA GLY A 168 -4.72 6.07 -8.89
C GLY A 168 -6.18 6.34 -8.53
N HIS A 169 -6.47 6.44 -7.24
CA HIS A 169 -7.78 6.90 -6.75
C HIS A 169 -7.74 8.41 -6.57
N ARG A 170 -8.81 9.10 -6.97
CA ARG A 170 -8.95 10.54 -6.77
C ARG A 170 -10.06 10.84 -5.75
N PRO A 171 -10.00 11.99 -5.04
CA PRO A 171 -10.98 12.35 -4.03
C PRO A 171 -12.44 12.42 -4.51
N GLU A 172 -12.68 12.66 -5.80
CA GLU A 172 -14.03 12.61 -6.37
C GLU A 172 -14.60 11.19 -6.55
N GLY A 173 -13.81 10.16 -6.22
CA GLY A 173 -14.20 8.75 -6.21
C GLY A 173 -13.95 8.01 -7.52
N SER A 174 -13.10 8.56 -8.39
CA SER A 174 -12.71 7.93 -9.66
C SER A 174 -11.43 7.09 -9.50
N LEU A 175 -11.32 6.00 -10.26
CA LEU A 175 -10.16 5.12 -10.31
C LEU A 175 -9.53 5.14 -11.72
N HIS A 176 -8.26 5.51 -11.79
CA HIS A 176 -7.49 5.67 -13.04
C HIS A 176 -6.41 4.61 -13.13
N GLY A 177 -6.26 4.01 -14.31
CA GLY A 177 -5.29 2.94 -14.56
C GLY A 177 -4.00 3.46 -15.20
N TYR A 178 -2.88 2.84 -14.83
CA TYR A 178 -1.55 3.08 -15.40
C TYR A 178 -0.80 1.76 -15.55
N VAL A 179 0.08 1.70 -16.54
CA VAL A 179 0.96 0.55 -16.79
C VAL A 179 2.36 1.06 -17.06
N ASP A 180 3.32 0.47 -16.36
CA ASP A 180 4.76 0.59 -16.52
C ASP A 180 5.26 -0.78 -16.98
N ALA A 181 5.82 -0.86 -18.19
CA ALA A 181 6.19 -2.16 -18.76
C ALA A 181 7.43 -2.77 -18.07
N ASN A 182 8.26 -1.94 -17.44
CA ASN A 182 9.44 -2.34 -16.72
C ASN A 182 9.60 -1.53 -15.42
N PRO A 183 8.81 -1.84 -14.38
CA PRO A 183 8.75 -1.05 -13.15
C PRO A 183 10.02 -1.12 -12.27
N TYR A 184 11.11 -1.69 -12.80
CA TYR A 184 12.36 -1.99 -12.12
C TYR A 184 13.60 -1.32 -12.75
N ASP A 185 13.43 -0.45 -13.74
CA ASP A 185 14.55 0.29 -14.35
C ASP A 185 14.64 1.77 -13.95
N GLY A 186 13.61 2.26 -13.26
CA GLY A 186 13.55 3.63 -12.78
C GLY A 186 13.33 4.67 -13.90
N ARG A 187 12.73 4.26 -15.02
CA ARG A 187 12.41 5.12 -16.17
C ARG A 187 10.90 5.27 -16.33
N ASP A 188 10.50 6.26 -17.11
CA ASP A 188 9.09 6.57 -17.38
C ASP A 188 8.74 6.53 -18.88
N ASP A 189 9.69 6.09 -19.72
CA ASP A 189 9.53 5.99 -21.16
C ASP A 189 8.52 4.91 -21.58
N ASP A 190 8.26 3.96 -20.70
CA ASP A 190 7.24 2.93 -20.83
C ASP A 190 6.07 3.06 -19.82
N LEU A 191 6.02 4.15 -19.06
CA LEU A 191 4.90 4.49 -18.18
C LEU A 191 3.76 5.16 -18.97
N SER A 192 2.65 4.45 -19.11
CA SER A 192 1.47 4.87 -19.86
C SER A 192 0.21 4.95 -19.00
N GLY A 193 -0.66 5.92 -19.31
CA GLY A 193 -1.98 6.05 -18.70
C GLY A 193 -3.06 5.33 -19.50
N GLN A 194 -3.94 4.61 -18.82
CA GLN A 194 -5.08 3.89 -19.40
C GLN A 194 -6.41 4.68 -19.27
N GLY A 195 -6.36 5.84 -18.61
CA GLY A 195 -7.54 6.67 -18.32
C GLY A 195 -8.37 6.14 -17.14
N ALA A 196 -9.60 6.63 -17.02
CA ALA A 196 -10.53 6.19 -15.97
C ALA A 196 -11.00 4.76 -16.25
N ILE A 197 -10.65 3.83 -15.35
CA ILE A 197 -11.11 2.42 -15.38
C ILE A 197 -12.48 2.29 -14.73
N ASP A 198 -12.75 3.18 -13.78
CA ASP A 198 -14.04 3.35 -13.13
C ASP A 198 -14.24 4.84 -12.77
N PRO A 199 -15.26 5.52 -13.31
CA PRO A 199 -15.34 6.98 -13.22
C PRO A 199 -15.80 7.51 -11.87
N ASP A 200 -16.43 6.70 -11.02
CA ASP A 200 -16.99 7.13 -9.74
C ASP A 200 -17.20 5.98 -8.73
N GLY A 201 -17.73 6.33 -7.55
CA GLY A 201 -18.24 5.39 -6.56
C GLY A 201 -17.17 4.72 -5.70
N TRP A 202 -15.91 5.12 -5.77
CA TRP A 202 -14.89 4.75 -4.79
C TRP A 202 -14.95 5.78 -3.64
N THR A 203 -15.24 5.31 -2.43
CA THR A 203 -15.45 6.17 -1.25
C THR A 203 -14.70 5.66 -0.03
N GLN A 204 -13.82 4.68 -0.23
CA GLN A 204 -13.02 4.06 0.82
C GLN A 204 -11.96 5.04 1.32
N THR A 205 -11.75 5.05 2.64
CA THR A 205 -10.74 5.92 3.28
C THR A 205 -9.32 5.37 3.18
N LEU A 206 -9.18 4.07 2.93
CA LEU A 206 -7.93 3.37 2.70
C LEU A 206 -8.14 2.34 1.60
N LEU A 207 -7.15 2.23 0.73
CA LEU A 207 -7.13 1.26 -0.35
C LEU A 207 -5.76 0.59 -0.42
N SER A 208 -5.75 -0.72 -0.63
CA SER A 208 -4.57 -1.52 -0.94
C SER A 208 -4.97 -2.68 -1.84
N ALA A 209 -4.02 -3.23 -2.58
CA ALA A 209 -4.22 -4.42 -3.42
C ALA A 209 -3.28 -5.52 -2.96
N GLN A 210 -3.66 -6.77 -3.27
CA GLN A 210 -2.77 -7.90 -3.08
C GLN A 210 -1.61 -7.82 -4.09
N PRO A 211 -0.37 -7.62 -3.62
CA PRO A 211 0.81 -7.60 -4.49
C PRO A 211 1.06 -8.99 -5.12
N GLY A 212 1.70 -9.01 -6.29
CA GLY A 212 2.07 -10.23 -7.01
C GLY A 212 0.91 -10.96 -7.70
N THR A 213 -0.27 -10.35 -7.80
CA THR A 213 -1.41 -10.91 -8.56
C THR A 213 -1.36 -10.54 -10.05
N VAL A 214 -0.48 -9.60 -10.40
CA VAL A 214 -0.04 -9.31 -11.76
C VAL A 214 1.49 -9.45 -11.79
N THR A 215 2.01 -10.17 -12.78
CA THR A 215 3.44 -10.50 -12.94
C THR A 215 3.93 -10.18 -14.33
#